data_AF-A0A3P3Z2D6-F1
#
_entry.id   AF-A0A3P3Z2D6-F1
#
_cell.length_a   1.000
_cell.length_b   1.000
_cell.length_c   1.000
_cell.angle_alpha   90.00
_cell.angle_beta   90.00
_cell.angle_gamma   90.00
#
_symmetry.space_group_name_H-M   'P 1'
#
loop_
_entity.id
_entity.type
_entity.pdbx_description
1 polymer ?
#
loop_
_entity_poly.entity_id
_entity_poly.type
_entity_poly.pdbx_seq_one_letter_code
_entity_poly.pdbx_strand_id
1 'polypeptide(L)'
;MPYGMRLTVDSHVIEQHLWRVRNMTAVHVYMNDDYFVNRDVAITDLFNEYGGTIVRTEKGILRKGVLGPQKGGTWGDGVRHTHLFNIMELDVLHEDYLPAELERKWSAERLQRGASGVDVPVSPMALNEIIDTAYAHAPAPLPATLLPRRHRRYATHAPFVYCTNMHRFLQTRYGVELGYNALRHRSRKARDLFVPFLYNAFIMARPWQASPRFLPYLLELHRSRREARTDAMPPTQIVLDNFDGCGPASLRGGSVASECIFGKFVDNVTANEAVMERVRQTNPLYFNINAGFSTAEAAAQLRSFLHGKFPTPVYLEVGGAPTAGEDVAYGAEEGALSRLFGDLMALPVVCVVSYEEGVCPLVRSLALAFAGHHRGGVRVSVEQHGGATLRETRAALGHGVVSAMPAPACTYGERVRVGPATGGEDISDIARRALDAMGGGVELPATCGGGGAGLRVRGFVVDARTRGVPVRSAAALRDALAAPAQTLSLEDFRAVAVGPSERDVVLVVSREDADAKAVHWVNGASESDLLVTYPLPVEAYEDMGAGVRWSML
;
A
#
# COMPACT_ATOMS: atom_id res chain seq x y z
N MET A 1 1.93 -0.69 -4.05
CA MET A 1 3.03 -1.67 -3.85
C MET A 1 4.17 -1.38 -4.84
N PRO A 2 5.44 -1.65 -4.51
CA PRO A 2 6.56 -1.32 -5.38
C PRO A 2 6.58 -2.15 -6.65
N TYR A 3 7.48 -1.77 -7.55
CA TYR A 3 7.74 -2.46 -8.81
C TYR A 3 7.98 -3.97 -8.57
N GLY A 4 7.34 -4.86 -9.34
CA GLY A 4 7.43 -6.33 -9.15
C GLY A 4 6.62 -6.95 -8.00
N MET A 5 6.24 -6.20 -6.96
CA MET A 5 5.36 -6.69 -5.89
C MET A 5 3.87 -6.63 -6.25
N ARG A 6 3.47 -5.89 -7.29
CA ARG A 6 2.05 -5.76 -7.71
C ARG A 6 1.49 -6.93 -8.51
N LEU A 7 2.35 -7.82 -9.01
CA LEU A 7 1.92 -9.08 -9.65
C LEU A 7 1.68 -10.20 -8.65
N THR A 8 1.80 -9.92 -7.35
CA THR A 8 1.41 -10.89 -6.34
C THR A 8 -0.09 -10.85 -6.15
N VAL A 9 -0.72 -12.02 -6.26
CA VAL A 9 -2.12 -12.25 -5.85
C VAL A 9 -2.22 -12.53 -4.34
N ASP A 10 -1.18 -12.18 -3.57
CA ASP A 10 -1.05 -12.56 -2.18
C ASP A 10 -1.33 -11.39 -1.24
N SER A 11 -2.37 -11.54 -0.43
CA SER A 11 -2.69 -10.63 0.68
C SER A 11 -1.49 -10.41 1.61
N HIS A 12 -0.55 -11.36 1.69
CA HIS A 12 0.65 -11.25 2.52
C HIS A 12 1.50 -10.02 2.20
N VAL A 13 1.67 -9.65 0.93
CA VAL A 13 2.51 -8.48 0.56
C VAL A 13 1.73 -7.18 0.79
N ILE A 14 0.41 -7.20 0.56
CA ILE A 14 -0.47 -6.06 0.84
C ILE A 14 -0.46 -5.73 2.34
N GLU A 15 -0.57 -6.76 3.20
CA GLU A 15 -0.54 -6.66 4.66
C GLU A 15 0.70 -5.91 5.20
N GLN A 16 1.87 -6.06 4.54
CA GLN A 16 3.10 -5.37 4.92
C GLN A 16 3.02 -3.85 4.74
N HIS A 17 2.08 -3.38 3.93
CA HIS A 17 1.97 -1.99 3.50
C HIS A 17 0.64 -1.33 3.84
N LEU A 18 -0.26 -2.01 4.57
CA LEU A 18 -1.59 -1.47 4.96
C LEU A 18 -1.50 -0.12 5.67
N TRP A 19 -0.48 0.09 6.51
CA TRP A 19 -0.27 1.34 7.22
C TRP A 19 -0.03 2.56 6.31
N ARG A 20 0.22 2.35 5.02
CA ARG A 20 0.36 3.40 3.99
C ARG A 20 -0.95 3.74 3.29
N VAL A 21 -2.04 3.03 3.57
CA VAL A 21 -3.37 3.41 3.07
C VAL A 21 -3.68 4.82 3.54
N ARG A 22 -4.29 5.61 2.66
CA ARG A 22 -4.59 7.00 2.93
C ARG A 22 -5.56 7.13 4.10
N ASN A 23 -5.39 8.20 4.87
CA ASN A 23 -6.22 8.50 6.06
C ASN A 23 -6.21 7.37 7.09
N MET A 24 -5.20 6.48 7.04
CA MET A 24 -5.05 5.46 8.05
C MET A 24 -4.78 6.10 9.40
N THR A 25 -5.66 5.83 10.36
CA THR A 25 -5.53 6.31 11.72
C THR A 25 -4.35 5.63 12.43
N ALA A 26 -4.00 6.15 13.62
CA ALA A 26 -2.93 5.57 14.45
C ALA A 26 -3.15 4.08 14.75
N VAL A 27 -4.42 3.66 14.83
CA VAL A 27 -4.84 2.26 14.91
C VAL A 27 -5.95 1.99 13.90
N HIS A 28 -5.95 0.81 13.30
CA HIS A 28 -6.94 0.39 12.31
C HIS A 28 -7.29 -1.08 12.44
N VAL A 29 -8.47 -1.45 11.93
CA VAL A 29 -8.95 -2.83 11.90
C VAL A 29 -8.78 -3.38 10.50
N TYR A 30 -8.10 -4.51 10.38
CA TYR A 30 -7.98 -5.26 9.14
C TYR A 30 -8.75 -6.57 9.26
N MET A 31 -9.76 -6.73 8.40
CA MET A 31 -10.49 -7.98 8.22
C MET A 31 -10.00 -8.64 6.94
N ASN A 32 -9.36 -9.80 7.05
CA ASN A 32 -8.94 -10.60 5.89
C ASN A 32 -9.95 -11.73 5.65
N ASP A 33 -10.28 -12.14 4.42
CA ASP A 33 -11.07 -13.33 4.03
C ASP A 33 -12.36 -13.70 4.83
N ASP A 34 -13.54 -13.58 4.21
CA ASP A 34 -14.80 -14.25 4.58
C ASP A 34 -15.26 -14.11 6.06
N TYR A 35 -15.11 -12.91 6.66
CA TYR A 35 -15.55 -12.63 8.03
C TYR A 35 -16.96 -12.09 8.12
N PHE A 36 -17.62 -12.47 9.21
CA PHE A 36 -18.92 -11.97 9.60
C PHE A 36 -18.83 -11.34 10.99
N VAL A 37 -19.34 -10.12 11.10
CA VAL A 37 -19.59 -9.44 12.36
C VAL A 37 -20.93 -9.94 12.88
N ASN A 38 -20.89 -10.74 13.94
CA ASN A 38 -22.06 -11.51 14.38
C ASN A 38 -23.03 -10.70 15.24
N ARG A 39 -22.53 -9.68 15.92
CA ARG A 39 -23.27 -8.76 16.79
C ARG A 39 -22.56 -7.41 16.82
N ASP A 40 -23.23 -6.39 17.37
CA ASP A 40 -22.67 -5.06 17.53
C ASP A 40 -21.30 -5.10 18.22
N VAL A 41 -20.35 -4.36 17.64
CA VAL A 41 -18.97 -4.28 18.10
C VAL A 41 -18.80 -2.97 18.86
N ALA A 42 -18.39 -3.03 20.12
CA ALA A 42 -18.01 -1.86 20.89
C ALA A 42 -16.52 -1.54 20.69
N ILE A 43 -16.12 -0.29 20.95
CA ILE A 43 -14.70 0.09 20.90
C ILE A 43 -13.84 -0.73 21.87
N THR A 44 -14.42 -1.13 23.01
CA THR A 44 -13.79 -1.98 24.03
C THR A 44 -13.58 -3.43 23.61
N ASP A 45 -14.13 -3.84 22.45
CA ASP A 45 -13.85 -5.14 21.84
C ASP A 45 -12.60 -5.13 20.97
N LEU A 46 -12.14 -3.93 20.60
CA LEU A 46 -10.97 -3.69 19.75
C LEU A 46 -9.79 -3.13 20.56
N PHE A 47 -10.08 -2.36 21.61
CA PHE A 47 -9.10 -1.64 22.43
C PHE A 47 -9.28 -1.91 23.91
N ASN A 48 -8.19 -1.93 24.66
CA ASN A 48 -8.24 -1.93 26.13
C ASN A 48 -8.33 -0.50 26.71
N GLU A 49 -8.42 -0.40 28.03
CA GLU A 49 -8.53 0.87 28.76
C GLU A 49 -7.34 1.83 28.58
N TYR A 50 -6.19 1.33 28.11
CA TYR A 50 -4.98 2.12 27.82
C TYR A 50 -4.88 2.53 26.34
N GLY A 51 -5.92 2.25 25.54
CA GLY A 51 -5.91 2.47 24.09
C GLY A 51 -5.05 1.46 23.31
N GLY A 52 -4.53 0.42 23.97
CA GLY A 52 -3.77 -0.64 23.32
C GLY A 52 -4.68 -1.65 22.62
N THR A 53 -4.14 -2.31 21.60
CA THR A 53 -4.91 -3.25 20.76
C THR A 53 -5.27 -4.53 21.51
N ILE A 54 -6.45 -5.07 21.25
CA ILE A 54 -6.83 -6.41 21.71
C ILE A 54 -6.37 -7.44 20.68
N VAL A 55 -5.31 -8.17 21.02
CA VAL A 55 -4.77 -9.26 20.20
C VAL A 55 -5.55 -10.53 20.47
N ARG A 56 -6.30 -10.99 19.46
CA ARG A 56 -7.09 -12.23 19.54
C ARG A 56 -6.28 -13.39 18.98
N THR A 57 -6.29 -14.52 19.69
CA THR A 57 -5.50 -15.71 19.32
C THR A 57 -6.30 -16.99 19.48
N GLU A 58 -5.96 -18.00 18.68
CA GLU A 58 -6.53 -19.33 18.81
C GLU A 58 -6.06 -20.03 20.09
N LYS A 59 -6.63 -21.20 20.38
CA LYS A 59 -6.24 -22.03 21.52
C LYS A 59 -4.81 -22.57 21.40
N GLY A 60 -4.34 -22.82 20.17
CA GLY A 60 -3.04 -23.44 19.89
C GLY A 60 -1.86 -22.60 20.35
N ILE A 61 -0.83 -23.27 20.89
CA ILE A 61 0.45 -22.65 21.29
C ILE A 61 1.53 -23.03 20.28
N LEU A 62 2.33 -22.05 19.89
CA LEU A 62 3.53 -22.23 19.10
C LEU A 62 4.67 -22.68 20.02
N ARG A 63 4.96 -23.99 20.00
CA ARG A 63 5.92 -24.61 20.93
C ARG A 63 7.37 -24.44 20.51
N LYS A 64 7.63 -24.30 19.21
CA LYS A 64 8.97 -24.17 18.62
C LYS A 64 8.92 -23.41 17.31
N GLY A 65 9.96 -22.64 17.04
CA GLY A 65 10.22 -22.08 15.72
C GLY A 65 10.93 -23.11 14.85
N VAL A 66 10.55 -23.23 13.59
CA VAL A 66 11.15 -24.20 12.65
C VAL A 66 11.37 -23.52 11.31
N LEU A 67 12.54 -23.71 10.71
CA LEU A 67 12.85 -23.21 9.39
C LEU A 67 11.93 -23.86 8.35
N GLY A 68 11.19 -23.05 7.59
CA GLY A 68 10.32 -23.56 6.54
C GLY A 68 11.08 -24.30 5.43
N PRO A 69 10.44 -25.22 4.69
CA PRO A 69 11.03 -25.87 3.53
C PRO A 69 11.37 -24.87 2.41
N GLN A 70 12.39 -25.17 1.60
CA GLN A 70 12.79 -24.31 0.47
C GLN A 70 11.77 -24.27 -0.67
N LYS A 71 11.04 -25.38 -0.88
CA LYS A 71 10.03 -25.52 -1.93
C LYS A 71 8.75 -26.09 -1.33
N GLY A 72 7.61 -25.53 -1.75
CA GLY A 72 6.30 -25.91 -1.22
C GLY A 72 6.15 -25.54 0.26
N GLY A 73 5.44 -26.38 1.00
CA GLY A 73 5.13 -26.20 2.42
C GLY A 73 3.69 -25.78 2.67
N THR A 74 3.27 -25.96 3.92
CA THR A 74 1.93 -25.61 4.39
C THR A 74 1.91 -24.23 5.02
N TRP A 75 0.71 -23.67 5.21
CA TRP A 75 0.52 -22.46 6.03
C TRP A 75 1.15 -22.61 7.42
N GLY A 76 0.98 -23.77 8.06
CA GLY A 76 1.55 -24.06 9.38
C GLY A 76 3.08 -24.05 9.40
N ASP A 77 3.73 -24.39 8.30
CA ASP A 77 5.19 -24.26 8.16
C ASP A 77 5.61 -22.78 8.12
N GLY A 78 4.89 -21.95 7.37
CA GLY A 78 5.11 -20.50 7.36
C GLY A 78 4.91 -19.83 8.72
N VAL A 79 3.90 -20.27 9.47
CA VAL A 79 3.69 -19.80 10.86
C VAL A 79 4.86 -20.18 11.76
N ARG A 80 5.36 -21.42 11.68
CA ARG A 80 6.52 -21.87 12.48
C ARG A 80 7.82 -21.18 12.05
N HIS A 81 7.96 -20.85 10.78
CA HIS A 81 9.09 -20.07 10.27
C HIS A 81 9.06 -18.62 10.77
N THR A 82 7.90 -17.97 10.69
CA THR A 82 7.72 -16.63 11.26
C THR A 82 7.95 -16.64 12.78
N HIS A 83 7.51 -17.70 13.47
CA HIS A 83 7.78 -17.86 14.89
C HIS A 83 9.28 -18.01 15.19
N LEU A 84 10.04 -18.72 14.35
CA LEU A 84 11.49 -18.82 14.46
C LEU A 84 12.17 -17.45 14.38
N PHE A 85 11.74 -16.62 13.42
CA PHE A 85 12.19 -15.23 13.32
C PHE A 85 11.86 -14.44 14.60
N ASN A 86 10.62 -14.55 15.10
CA ASN A 86 10.22 -13.90 16.35
C ASN A 86 11.04 -14.35 17.57
N ILE A 87 11.43 -15.63 17.65
CA ILE A 87 12.30 -16.12 18.74
C ILE A 87 13.69 -15.49 18.61
N MET A 88 14.26 -15.45 17.40
CA MET A 88 15.55 -14.79 17.17
C MET A 88 15.51 -13.33 17.65
N GLU A 89 14.55 -12.55 17.17
CA GLU A 89 14.52 -11.10 17.42
C GLU A 89 14.10 -10.70 18.83
N LEU A 90 13.17 -11.44 19.45
CA LEU A 90 12.55 -11.03 20.72
C LEU A 90 13.07 -11.80 21.93
N ASP A 91 13.61 -13.01 21.73
CA ASP A 91 14.06 -13.87 22.82
C ASP A 91 15.58 -14.06 22.85
N VAL A 92 16.25 -14.16 21.69
CA VAL A 92 17.68 -14.44 21.59
C VAL A 92 18.51 -13.16 21.50
N LEU A 93 18.19 -12.29 20.55
CA LEU A 93 18.90 -11.04 20.34
C LEU A 93 18.55 -10.03 21.44
N HIS A 94 19.58 -9.31 21.90
CA HIS A 94 19.38 -8.22 22.86
C HIS A 94 18.52 -7.12 22.23
N GLU A 95 17.77 -6.39 23.05
CA GLU A 95 16.81 -5.39 22.58
C GLU A 95 17.45 -4.23 21.81
N ASP A 96 18.74 -4.00 22.02
CA ASP A 96 19.56 -3.03 21.31
C ASP A 96 20.40 -3.65 20.18
N TYR A 97 20.08 -4.87 19.72
CA TYR A 97 20.81 -5.45 18.60
C TYR A 97 20.50 -4.73 17.28
N LEU A 98 21.55 -4.24 16.62
CA LEU A 98 21.48 -3.62 15.30
C LEU A 98 22.55 -4.24 14.38
N PRO A 99 22.18 -4.80 13.21
CA PRO A 99 23.14 -5.29 12.24
C PRO A 99 24.05 -4.17 11.74
N ALA A 100 25.36 -4.43 11.66
CA ALA A 100 26.36 -3.42 11.26
C ALA A 100 26.10 -2.83 9.86
N GLU A 101 25.56 -3.62 8.93
CA GLU A 101 25.18 -3.12 7.61
C GLU A 101 24.04 -2.10 7.68
N LEU A 102 23.02 -2.39 8.48
CA LEU A 102 21.88 -1.52 8.68
C LEU A 102 22.28 -0.23 9.41
N GLU A 103 23.15 -0.35 10.42
CA GLU A 103 23.73 0.78 11.12
C GLU A 103 24.49 1.71 10.17
N ARG A 104 25.37 1.16 9.31
CA ARG A 104 26.12 1.95 8.31
C ARG A 104 25.19 2.64 7.33
N LYS A 105 24.20 1.92 6.80
CA LYS A 105 23.22 2.47 5.85
C LYS A 105 22.48 3.66 6.44
N TRP A 106 21.86 3.49 7.62
CA TRP A 106 21.12 4.58 8.26
C TRP A 106 22.02 5.74 8.68
N SER A 107 23.24 5.48 9.14
CA SER A 107 24.19 6.54 9.47
C SER A 107 24.52 7.41 8.25
N ALA A 108 24.78 6.78 7.09
CA ALA A 108 25.05 7.49 5.84
C ALA A 108 23.85 8.32 5.36
N GLU A 109 22.64 7.73 5.37
CA GLU A 109 21.41 8.42 4.98
C GLU A 109 21.13 9.65 5.86
N ARG A 110 21.35 9.53 7.17
CA ARG A 110 21.16 10.65 8.10
C ARG A 110 22.16 11.77 7.87
N LEU A 111 23.44 11.43 7.66
CA LEU A 111 24.47 12.42 7.33
C LEU A 111 24.12 13.18 6.05
N GLN A 112 23.67 12.49 5.01
CA GLN A 112 23.25 13.11 3.75
C GLN A 112 22.08 14.08 3.93
N ARG A 113 21.17 13.81 4.87
CA ARG A 113 20.03 14.67 5.17
C ARG A 113 20.33 15.78 6.18
N GLY A 114 21.57 15.90 6.66
CA GLY A 114 21.92 16.82 7.75
C GLY A 114 21.23 16.49 9.08
N ALA A 115 20.74 15.25 9.25
CA ALA A 115 20.01 14.80 10.42
C ALA A 115 20.95 14.37 11.54
N SER A 116 20.84 14.99 12.71
CA SER A 116 21.60 14.64 13.92
C SER A 116 20.67 14.46 15.12
N GLY A 117 21.08 13.64 16.11
CA GLY A 117 20.33 13.43 17.36
C GLY A 117 19.13 12.48 17.28
N VAL A 118 18.52 12.21 18.44
CA VAL A 118 17.43 11.22 18.59
C VAL A 118 16.06 11.74 18.13
N ASP A 119 15.91 13.05 17.94
CA ASP A 119 14.64 13.69 17.58
C ASP A 119 14.30 13.59 16.09
N VAL A 120 15.30 13.36 15.24
CA VAL A 120 15.05 13.13 13.82
C VAL A 120 14.80 11.63 13.61
N PRO A 121 13.65 11.20 13.08
CA PRO A 121 13.34 9.79 12.91
C PRO A 121 14.18 9.13 11.80
N VAL A 122 14.37 7.82 11.91
CA VAL A 122 14.81 7.01 10.76
C VAL A 122 13.57 6.79 9.88
N SER A 123 13.65 7.18 8.62
CA SER A 123 12.53 6.98 7.70
C SER A 123 12.39 5.51 7.31
N PRO A 124 11.17 5.00 7.17
CA PRO A 124 10.97 3.69 6.57
C PRO A 124 11.51 3.65 5.15
N MET A 125 12.03 2.49 4.75
CA MET A 125 12.62 2.30 3.41
C MET A 125 11.63 2.74 2.33
N ALA A 126 12.11 3.54 1.37
CA ALA A 126 11.26 3.98 0.28
C ALA A 126 10.85 2.74 -0.54
N LEU A 127 9.62 2.74 -1.03
CA LEU A 127 9.01 1.53 -1.58
C LEU A 127 9.79 1.02 -2.81
N ASN A 128 10.20 1.95 -3.66
CA ASN A 128 11.08 1.74 -4.82
C ASN A 128 12.46 1.17 -4.44
N GLU A 129 13.00 1.51 -3.27
CA GLU A 129 14.30 1.02 -2.79
C GLU A 129 14.24 -0.38 -2.20
N ILE A 130 13.05 -0.88 -1.82
CA ILE A 130 12.90 -2.21 -1.23
C ILE A 130 13.41 -3.29 -2.17
N ILE A 131 13.15 -3.15 -3.46
CA ILE A 131 13.57 -4.11 -4.49
C ILE A 131 15.08 -4.11 -4.63
N ASP A 132 15.69 -2.94 -4.81
CA ASP A 132 17.14 -2.81 -4.96
C ASP A 132 17.86 -3.34 -3.72
N THR A 133 17.33 -3.01 -2.54
CA THR A 133 17.84 -3.48 -1.27
C THR A 133 17.72 -5.01 -1.17
N ALA A 134 16.60 -5.59 -1.58
CA ALA A 134 16.40 -7.04 -1.59
C ALA A 134 17.23 -7.78 -2.65
N TYR A 135 17.62 -7.11 -3.75
CA TYR A 135 18.58 -7.63 -4.72
C TYR A 135 20.01 -7.59 -4.18
N ALA A 136 20.40 -6.47 -3.57
CA ALA A 136 21.76 -6.23 -3.09
C ALA A 136 22.07 -6.98 -1.78
N HIS A 137 21.05 -7.26 -0.97
CA HIS A 137 21.20 -7.81 0.37
C HIS A 137 20.29 -9.01 0.59
N ALA A 138 20.87 -10.10 1.07
CA ALA A 138 20.13 -11.28 1.50
C ALA A 138 19.86 -11.22 3.01
N PRO A 139 18.67 -11.63 3.48
CA PRO A 139 18.40 -11.81 4.89
C PRO A 139 19.43 -12.71 5.57
N ALA A 140 19.74 -12.42 6.84
CA ALA A 140 20.57 -13.31 7.64
C ALA A 140 19.92 -14.71 7.73
N PRO A 141 20.71 -15.79 7.60
CA PRO A 141 20.16 -17.13 7.68
C PRO A 141 19.61 -17.41 9.08
N LEU A 142 18.40 -17.95 9.15
CA LEU A 142 17.83 -18.44 10.40
C LEU A 142 18.33 -19.87 10.70
N PRO A 143 18.50 -20.24 11.99
CA PRO A 143 18.85 -21.60 12.37
C PRO A 143 17.73 -22.59 12.02
N ALA A 144 17.99 -23.90 12.06
CA ALA A 144 16.98 -24.90 11.71
C ALA A 144 15.76 -24.89 12.65
N THR A 145 15.98 -24.66 13.94
CA THR A 145 14.94 -24.66 14.98
C THR A 145 15.39 -23.88 16.20
N LEU A 146 14.44 -23.31 16.95
CA LEU A 146 14.66 -22.70 18.27
C LEU A 146 13.46 -22.92 19.18
N LEU A 147 13.72 -22.87 20.50
CA LEU A 147 12.69 -22.89 21.53
C LEU A 147 12.42 -21.46 22.03
N PRO A 148 11.14 -21.06 22.17
CA PRO A 148 10.80 -19.73 22.64
C PRO A 148 11.05 -19.59 24.14
N ARG A 149 11.52 -18.40 24.57
CA ARG A 149 11.54 -18.01 25.99
C ARG A 149 10.14 -17.55 26.46
N ARG A 150 9.32 -17.04 25.53
CA ARG A 150 7.96 -16.55 25.79
C ARG A 150 6.94 -17.34 24.97
N HIS A 151 5.87 -17.80 25.62
CA HIS A 151 4.79 -18.48 24.92
C HIS A 151 4.12 -17.54 23.91
N ARG A 152 3.95 -18.05 22.67
CA ARG A 152 3.22 -17.37 21.60
C ARG A 152 2.11 -18.30 21.10
N ARG A 153 1.02 -17.73 20.63
CA ARG A 153 -0.16 -18.46 20.16
C ARG A 153 -0.34 -18.29 18.66
N TYR A 154 -1.12 -19.18 18.07
CA TYR A 154 -1.59 -18.95 16.71
C TYR A 154 -2.48 -17.70 16.71
N ALA A 155 -2.18 -16.73 15.83
CA ALA A 155 -3.07 -15.60 15.61
C ALA A 155 -4.44 -16.11 15.14
N THR A 156 -5.54 -15.47 15.53
CA THR A 156 -6.82 -15.72 14.86
C THR A 156 -6.69 -15.37 13.38
N HIS A 157 -7.54 -15.90 12.52
CA HIS A 157 -7.47 -15.59 11.10
C HIS A 157 -7.84 -14.11 10.79
N ALA A 158 -8.71 -13.46 11.58
CA ALA A 158 -9.06 -12.02 11.65
C ALA A 158 -10.19 -11.84 12.71
N PRO A 159 -10.67 -10.61 13.03
CA PRO A 159 -10.10 -9.31 12.68
C PRO A 159 -8.78 -9.05 13.42
N PHE A 160 -7.90 -8.30 12.77
CA PHE A 160 -6.65 -7.81 13.37
C PHE A 160 -6.77 -6.32 13.67
N VAL A 161 -6.38 -5.93 14.88
CA VAL A 161 -6.33 -4.52 15.28
C VAL A 161 -4.86 -4.10 15.29
N TYR A 162 -4.48 -3.24 14.35
CA TYR A 162 -3.10 -2.87 14.08
C TYR A 162 -2.78 -1.43 14.46
N CYS A 163 -1.70 -1.26 15.21
CA CYS A 163 -1.04 0.02 15.43
C CYS A 163 -0.14 0.35 14.23
N THR A 164 -0.39 1.48 13.59
CA THR A 164 0.32 1.97 12.39
C THR A 164 1.81 2.16 12.65
N ASN A 165 2.20 2.67 13.83
CA ASN A 165 3.60 2.90 14.18
C ASN A 165 4.43 1.60 14.28
N MET A 166 3.82 0.50 14.73
CA MET A 166 4.53 -0.79 14.75
C MET A 166 4.82 -1.30 13.34
N HIS A 167 3.90 -1.13 12.39
CA HIS A 167 4.17 -1.47 10.99
C HIS A 167 5.29 -0.60 10.39
N ARG A 168 5.31 0.70 10.70
CA ARG A 168 6.42 1.60 10.31
C ARG A 168 7.75 1.10 10.86
N PHE A 169 7.80 0.75 12.15
CA PHE A 169 8.99 0.17 12.76
C PHE A 169 9.43 -1.12 12.05
N LEU A 170 8.52 -2.08 11.85
CA LEU A 170 8.82 -3.34 11.19
C LEU A 170 9.35 -3.12 9.76
N GLN A 171 8.73 -2.22 8.99
CA GLN A 171 9.17 -1.93 7.62
C GLN A 171 10.51 -1.17 7.58
N THR A 172 10.80 -0.37 8.59
CA THR A 172 12.09 0.32 8.71
C THR A 172 13.19 -0.66 9.09
N ARG A 173 12.98 -1.42 10.18
CA ARG A 173 14.00 -2.30 10.77
C ARG A 173 14.21 -3.60 10.01
N TYR A 174 13.17 -4.15 9.40
CA TYR A 174 13.17 -5.45 8.72
C TYR A 174 12.79 -5.35 7.23
N GLY A 175 13.06 -4.19 6.62
CA GLY A 175 12.73 -3.94 5.21
C GLY A 175 13.46 -4.88 4.24
N VAL A 176 14.66 -5.38 4.60
CA VAL A 176 15.41 -6.37 3.80
C VAL A 176 14.66 -7.71 3.77
N GLU A 177 14.23 -8.19 4.93
CA GLU A 177 13.54 -9.47 5.08
C GLU A 177 12.16 -9.45 4.40
N LEU A 178 11.38 -8.40 4.64
CA LEU A 178 10.07 -8.20 4.02
C LEU A 178 10.19 -8.01 2.50
N GLY A 179 11.17 -7.21 2.06
CA GLY A 179 11.46 -7.00 0.65
C GLY A 179 11.92 -8.25 -0.08
N TYR A 180 12.77 -9.07 0.55
CA TYR A 180 13.27 -10.30 -0.03
C TYR A 180 12.14 -11.30 -0.31
N ASN A 181 11.24 -11.49 0.67
CA ASN A 181 10.08 -12.37 0.53
C ASN A 181 9.21 -11.95 -0.66
N ALA A 182 8.84 -10.68 -0.69
CA ALA A 182 7.96 -10.16 -1.71
C ALA A 182 8.59 -10.07 -3.12
N LEU A 183 9.91 -9.93 -3.21
CA LEU A 183 10.64 -9.97 -4.49
C LEU A 183 10.74 -11.41 -5.04
N ARG A 184 11.06 -12.38 -4.17
CA ARG A 184 11.37 -13.75 -4.60
C ARG A 184 10.13 -14.63 -4.74
N HIS A 185 9.05 -14.31 -4.04
CA HIS A 185 7.86 -15.16 -3.98
C HIS A 185 6.63 -14.46 -4.55
N ARG A 186 6.17 -14.94 -5.71
CA ARG A 186 4.92 -14.46 -6.34
C ARG A 186 3.67 -14.89 -5.56
N SER A 187 3.78 -15.94 -4.75
CA SER A 187 2.75 -16.44 -3.85
C SER A 187 3.37 -16.94 -2.56
N ARG A 188 2.60 -16.89 -1.47
CA ARG A 188 3.00 -17.28 -0.12
C ARG A 188 3.80 -18.57 -0.09
N LYS A 189 4.99 -18.50 0.49
CA LYS A 189 5.87 -19.63 0.76
C LYS A 189 6.03 -19.83 2.26
N ALA A 190 6.40 -21.04 2.63
CA ALA A 190 6.65 -21.38 4.02
C ALA A 190 7.87 -20.67 4.65
N ARG A 191 8.66 -19.94 3.84
CA ARG A 191 9.78 -19.10 4.31
C ARG A 191 9.45 -17.61 4.32
N ASP A 192 8.20 -17.24 4.08
CA ASP A 192 7.78 -15.85 4.25
C ASP A 192 7.52 -15.51 5.72
N LEU A 193 7.63 -14.23 6.05
CA LEU A 193 7.33 -13.68 7.37
C LEU A 193 5.89 -13.18 7.44
N PHE A 194 4.99 -13.97 8.01
CA PHE A 194 3.56 -13.62 8.04
C PHE A 194 3.29 -12.46 9.00
N VAL A 195 2.82 -11.34 8.45
CA VAL A 195 2.65 -10.06 9.17
C VAL A 195 1.79 -10.18 10.43
N PRO A 196 0.64 -10.89 10.46
CA PRO A 196 -0.16 -10.98 11.69
C PRO A 196 0.60 -11.64 12.85
N PHE A 197 1.45 -12.64 12.55
CA PHE A 197 2.24 -13.34 13.55
C PHE A 197 3.47 -12.54 13.99
N LEU A 198 4.07 -11.80 13.06
CA LEU A 198 5.15 -10.86 13.36
C LEU A 198 4.63 -9.73 14.26
N TYR A 199 3.59 -9.02 13.81
CA TYR A 199 2.97 -7.91 14.53
C TYR A 199 2.53 -8.32 15.95
N ASN A 200 1.77 -9.42 16.09
CA ASN A 200 1.26 -9.86 17.40
C ASN A 200 2.40 -10.18 18.38
N ALA A 201 3.53 -10.70 17.89
CA ALA A 201 4.67 -10.98 18.75
C ALA A 201 5.36 -9.69 19.23
N PHE A 202 5.54 -8.71 18.34
CA PHE A 202 6.20 -7.44 18.66
C PHE A 202 5.33 -6.54 19.55
N ILE A 203 4.04 -6.39 19.25
CA ILE A 203 3.16 -5.52 20.05
C ILE A 203 3.00 -6.02 21.49
N MET A 204 3.04 -7.34 21.70
CA MET A 204 2.96 -7.97 23.02
C MET A 204 4.29 -7.94 23.77
N ALA A 205 5.43 -7.89 23.08
CA ALA A 205 6.75 -8.05 23.69
C ALA A 205 7.52 -6.74 23.84
N ARG A 206 7.38 -5.82 22.88
CA ARG A 206 8.19 -4.61 22.72
C ARG A 206 7.39 -3.45 22.08
N PRO A 207 6.23 -3.03 22.63
CA PRO A 207 5.40 -1.98 22.03
C PRO A 207 6.09 -0.61 21.93
N TRP A 208 7.10 -0.34 22.77
CA TRP A 208 7.89 0.90 22.74
C TRP A 208 8.76 1.03 21.49
N GLN A 209 9.14 -0.08 20.84
CA GLN A 209 9.96 -0.05 19.62
C GLN A 209 9.25 0.61 18.45
N ALA A 210 7.91 0.70 18.51
CA ALA A 210 7.11 1.43 17.52
C ALA A 210 7.38 2.94 17.52
N SER A 211 7.97 3.49 18.58
CA SER A 211 8.25 4.92 18.65
C SER A 211 9.23 5.37 17.55
N PRO A 212 8.95 6.50 16.87
CA PRO A 212 9.88 7.08 15.89
C PRO A 212 11.22 7.48 16.52
N ARG A 213 11.31 7.59 17.85
CA ARG A 213 12.54 7.90 18.60
C ARG A 213 13.40 6.68 18.92
N PHE A 214 12.84 5.47 18.85
CA PHE A 214 13.55 4.25 19.25
C PHE A 214 14.74 3.92 18.32
N LEU A 215 14.53 3.92 17.00
CA LEU A 215 15.60 3.63 16.03
C LEU A 215 16.72 4.70 16.03
N PRO A 216 16.42 6.01 16.09
CA PRO A 216 17.45 7.03 16.32
C PRO A 216 18.23 6.85 17.60
N TYR A 217 17.56 6.56 18.72
CA TYR A 217 18.21 6.23 19.99
C TYR A 217 19.16 5.04 19.85
N LEU A 218 18.71 3.98 19.19
CA LEU A 218 19.50 2.79 18.94
C LEU A 218 20.77 3.10 18.14
N LEU A 219 20.66 3.89 17.07
CA LEU A 219 21.80 4.33 16.28
C LEU A 219 22.81 5.13 17.10
N GLU A 220 22.33 6.05 17.92
CA GLU A 220 23.20 6.86 18.78
C GLU A 220 23.90 6.02 19.85
N LEU A 221 23.20 5.04 20.42
CA LEU A 221 23.77 4.09 21.38
C LEU A 221 24.92 3.28 20.74
N HIS A 222 24.74 2.79 19.52
CA HIS A 222 25.81 2.07 18.81
C HIS A 222 26.98 2.99 18.43
N ARG A 223 26.69 4.22 17.98
CA ARG A 223 27.72 5.23 17.73
C ARG A 223 28.55 5.52 18.97
N SER A 224 27.90 5.79 20.10
CA SER A 224 28.53 6.05 21.39
C SER A 224 29.47 4.91 21.81
N ARG A 225 29.02 3.66 21.67
CA ARG A 225 29.83 2.47 21.96
C ARG A 225 31.06 2.34 21.06
N ARG A 226 30.92 2.60 19.75
CA ARG A 226 32.06 2.56 18.81
C ARG A 226 33.10 3.64 19.10
N GLU A 227 32.64 4.82 19.48
CA GLU A 227 33.49 5.95 19.83
C GLU A 227 34.04 5.86 21.26
N ALA A 228 33.74 4.77 21.99
CA ALA A 228 34.14 4.56 23.38
C ALA A 228 33.76 5.73 24.31
N ARG A 229 32.65 6.42 24.01
CA ARG A 229 32.16 7.51 24.86
C ARG A 229 31.68 6.91 26.18
N THR A 230 32.09 7.55 27.28
CA THR A 230 31.71 7.15 28.64
C THR A 230 30.48 7.89 29.15
N ASP A 231 30.01 8.90 28.41
CA ASP A 231 28.85 9.69 28.79
C ASP A 231 27.59 8.83 28.71
N ALA A 232 26.74 8.94 29.73
CA ALA A 232 25.44 8.30 29.72
C ALA A 232 24.61 8.85 28.55
N MET A 233 24.01 7.95 27.79
CA MET A 233 23.08 8.31 26.73
C MET A 233 21.95 9.19 27.29
N PRO A 234 21.55 10.28 26.59
CA PRO A 234 20.43 11.09 27.06
C PRO A 234 19.18 10.21 27.18
N PRO A 235 18.41 10.33 28.28
CA PRO A 235 17.21 9.54 28.48
C PRO A 235 16.21 9.85 27.37
N THR A 236 15.77 8.82 26.64
CA THR A 236 14.71 8.97 25.64
C THR A 236 13.38 8.66 26.29
N GLN A 237 12.47 9.64 26.30
CA GLN A 237 11.11 9.43 26.78
C GLN A 237 10.23 8.93 25.62
N ILE A 238 9.61 7.77 25.83
CA ILE A 238 8.66 7.14 24.91
C ILE A 238 7.30 7.04 25.60
N VAL A 239 6.25 7.54 24.95
CA VAL A 239 4.86 7.41 25.41
C VAL A 239 4.17 6.28 24.65
N LEU A 240 3.40 5.45 25.37
CA LEU A 240 2.68 4.31 24.79
C LEU A 240 1.19 4.66 24.59
N ASP A 241 0.90 5.53 23.63
CA ASP A 241 -0.42 6.13 23.40
C ASP A 241 -0.93 6.01 21.95
N ASN A 242 -0.23 5.26 21.09
CA ASN A 242 -0.44 5.16 19.64
C ASN A 242 -0.08 6.42 18.82
N PHE A 243 0.27 7.54 19.46
CA PHE A 243 0.82 8.71 18.77
C PHE A 243 2.35 8.60 18.66
N ASP A 244 3.01 8.36 19.79
CA ASP A 244 4.46 8.13 19.86
C ASP A 244 4.79 6.65 19.63
N GLY A 245 4.63 5.80 20.65
CA GLY A 245 4.74 4.34 20.53
C GLY A 245 3.42 3.70 20.10
N CYS A 246 3.18 2.47 20.56
CA CYS A 246 1.86 1.85 20.53
C CYS A 246 1.36 1.60 21.95
N GLY A 247 0.06 1.75 22.16
CA GLY A 247 -0.59 1.43 23.43
C GLY A 247 -0.32 -0.03 23.82
N PRO A 248 -0.10 -0.36 25.11
CA PRO A 248 0.19 -1.71 25.55
C PRO A 248 -0.94 -2.67 25.18
N ALA A 249 -0.66 -3.68 24.35
CA ALA A 249 -1.69 -4.61 23.88
C ALA A 249 -2.15 -5.59 24.98
N SER A 250 -3.38 -6.07 24.86
CA SER A 250 -3.93 -7.15 25.69
C SER A 250 -4.19 -8.40 24.86
N LEU A 251 -3.88 -9.57 25.42
CA LEU A 251 -4.10 -10.86 24.76
C LEU A 251 -5.46 -11.46 25.17
N ARG A 252 -6.32 -11.73 24.19
CA ARG A 252 -7.54 -12.53 24.33
C ARG A 252 -7.37 -13.86 23.62
N GLY A 253 -6.93 -14.89 24.35
CA GLY A 253 -6.53 -16.18 23.77
C GLY A 253 -7.42 -17.36 24.11
N GLY A 254 -7.59 -18.27 23.14
CA GLY A 254 -8.42 -19.47 23.30
C GLY A 254 -9.89 -19.25 22.95
N SER A 255 -10.66 -20.34 22.84
CA SER A 255 -12.01 -20.33 22.25
C SER A 255 -13.06 -19.47 22.96
N VAL A 256 -12.85 -19.18 24.25
CA VAL A 256 -13.79 -18.37 25.04
C VAL A 256 -13.36 -16.91 25.03
N ALA A 257 -12.10 -16.62 25.42
CA ALA A 257 -11.64 -15.25 25.52
C ALA A 257 -11.45 -14.59 24.14
N SER A 258 -11.14 -15.35 23.08
CA SER A 258 -10.96 -14.77 21.74
C SER A 258 -12.25 -14.22 21.17
N GLU A 259 -13.42 -14.72 21.57
CA GLU A 259 -14.73 -14.41 20.97
C GLU A 259 -14.74 -14.53 19.42
N CYS A 260 -13.81 -15.30 18.86
CA CYS A 260 -13.69 -15.56 17.43
C CYS A 260 -13.82 -17.06 17.18
N ILE A 261 -14.67 -17.45 16.24
CA ILE A 261 -14.75 -18.84 15.77
C ILE A 261 -14.18 -18.95 14.36
N PHE A 262 -13.20 -19.84 14.20
CA PHE A 262 -12.73 -20.24 12.88
C PHE A 262 -13.56 -21.42 12.34
N GLY A 263 -14.18 -21.22 11.17
CA GLY A 263 -14.97 -22.23 10.48
C GLY A 263 -14.43 -22.50 9.07
N LYS A 264 -14.02 -23.74 8.79
CA LYS A 264 -13.75 -24.19 7.42
C LYS A 264 -14.93 -25.01 6.92
N PHE A 265 -15.64 -24.49 5.93
CA PHE A 265 -16.76 -25.19 5.29
C PHE A 265 -16.24 -26.08 4.17
N VAL A 266 -16.74 -27.31 4.10
CA VAL A 266 -16.28 -28.35 3.17
C VAL A 266 -17.48 -29.05 2.52
N ASP A 267 -17.24 -29.94 1.56
CA ASP A 267 -18.26 -30.79 0.93
C ASP A 267 -18.77 -31.91 1.86
N ASN A 268 -19.00 -31.58 3.12
CA ASN A 268 -19.57 -32.45 4.14
C ASN A 268 -20.53 -31.63 5.02
N VAL A 269 -21.82 -31.74 4.71
CA VAL A 269 -22.89 -30.98 5.39
C VAL A 269 -22.99 -31.27 6.88
N THR A 270 -22.60 -32.48 7.32
CA THR A 270 -22.58 -32.84 8.76
C THR A 270 -21.46 -32.11 9.49
N ALA A 271 -20.26 -32.05 8.90
CA ALA A 271 -19.15 -31.30 9.46
C ALA A 271 -19.45 -29.79 9.51
N ASN A 272 -20.09 -29.26 8.47
CA ASN A 272 -20.51 -27.87 8.40
C ASN A 272 -21.57 -27.55 9.47
N GLU A 273 -22.55 -28.42 9.69
CA GLU A 273 -23.59 -28.22 10.72
C GLU A 273 -22.96 -28.10 12.12
N ALA A 274 -21.93 -28.89 12.42
CA ALA A 274 -21.20 -28.79 13.69
C ALA A 274 -20.44 -27.45 13.85
N VAL A 275 -20.07 -26.79 12.75
CA VAL A 275 -19.51 -25.42 12.79
C VAL A 275 -20.64 -24.41 13.00
N MET A 276 -21.72 -24.50 12.24
CA MET A 276 -22.89 -23.62 12.35
C MET A 276 -23.49 -23.64 13.75
N GLU A 277 -23.69 -24.84 14.32
CA GLU A 277 -24.27 -25.00 15.64
C GLU A 277 -23.37 -24.41 16.73
N ARG A 278 -22.06 -24.55 16.60
CA ARG A 278 -21.10 -23.89 17.51
C ARG A 278 -21.17 -22.37 17.41
N VAL A 279 -21.36 -21.82 16.22
CA VAL A 279 -21.57 -20.38 16.04
C VAL A 279 -22.89 -19.95 16.71
N ARG A 280 -23.97 -20.73 16.59
CA ARG A 280 -25.25 -20.46 17.27
C ARG A 280 -25.10 -20.49 18.79
N GLN A 281 -24.47 -21.54 19.33
CA GLN A 281 -24.33 -21.76 20.77
C GLN A 281 -23.38 -20.75 21.44
N THR A 282 -22.21 -20.51 20.85
CA THR A 282 -21.21 -19.60 21.42
C THR A 282 -21.60 -18.14 21.22
N ASN A 283 -22.34 -17.83 20.15
CA ASN A 283 -22.65 -16.47 19.72
C ASN A 283 -21.39 -15.57 19.73
N PRO A 284 -20.33 -15.93 18.97
CA PRO A 284 -19.05 -15.24 19.02
C PRO A 284 -19.19 -13.79 18.54
N LEU A 285 -18.25 -12.91 18.85
CA LEU A 285 -18.22 -11.56 18.29
C LEU A 285 -17.98 -11.60 16.76
N TYR A 286 -17.02 -12.45 16.35
CA TYR A 286 -16.69 -12.68 14.95
C TYR A 286 -16.67 -14.17 14.62
N PHE A 287 -17.04 -14.51 13.39
CA PHE A 287 -16.75 -15.82 12.83
C PHE A 287 -16.39 -15.69 11.36
N ASN A 288 -15.58 -16.63 10.87
CA ASN A 288 -15.25 -16.68 9.46
C ASN A 288 -15.77 -17.97 8.82
N ILE A 289 -15.86 -17.93 7.50
CA ILE A 289 -16.34 -19.04 6.69
C ILE A 289 -15.33 -19.24 5.57
N ASN A 290 -14.23 -19.91 5.89
CA ASN A 290 -13.26 -20.26 4.87
C ASN A 290 -13.87 -21.28 3.91
N ALA A 291 -14.01 -20.90 2.64
CA ALA A 291 -14.63 -21.74 1.62
C ALA A 291 -13.67 -22.85 1.15
N GLY A 292 -13.96 -24.09 1.53
CA GLY A 292 -13.30 -25.30 1.04
C GLY A 292 -14.28 -26.32 0.48
N PHE A 293 -15.43 -25.85 -0.02
CA PHE A 293 -16.51 -26.64 -0.59
C PHE A 293 -16.70 -26.32 -2.08
N SER A 294 -17.26 -27.26 -2.82
CA SER A 294 -17.51 -27.19 -4.27
C SER A 294 -18.90 -27.69 -4.68
N THR A 295 -19.66 -28.27 -3.75
CA THR A 295 -20.98 -28.86 -4.00
C THR A 295 -22.11 -27.84 -3.81
N ALA A 296 -23.14 -27.95 -4.65
CA ALA A 296 -24.35 -27.13 -4.55
C ALA A 296 -25.07 -27.33 -3.21
N GLU A 297 -24.99 -28.52 -2.62
CA GLU A 297 -25.61 -28.84 -1.34
C GLU A 297 -24.94 -28.09 -0.17
N ALA A 298 -23.60 -28.13 -0.07
CA ALA A 298 -22.87 -27.38 0.94
C ALA A 298 -23.07 -25.86 0.78
N ALA A 299 -23.10 -25.37 -0.47
CA ALA A 299 -23.39 -23.97 -0.77
C ALA A 299 -24.81 -23.57 -0.32
N ALA A 300 -25.82 -24.40 -0.59
CA ALA A 300 -27.19 -24.15 -0.17
C ALA A 300 -27.36 -24.16 1.35
N GLN A 301 -26.69 -25.08 2.06
CA GLN A 301 -26.67 -25.13 3.52
C GLN A 301 -26.09 -23.84 4.10
N LEU A 302 -24.91 -23.43 3.62
CA LEU A 302 -24.26 -22.19 4.05
C LEU A 302 -25.12 -20.96 3.81
N ARG A 303 -25.70 -20.85 2.60
CA ARG A 303 -26.61 -19.76 2.24
C ARG A 303 -27.83 -19.70 3.17
N SER A 304 -28.44 -20.86 3.47
CA SER A 304 -29.57 -20.95 4.41
C SER A 304 -29.19 -20.48 5.81
N PHE A 305 -28.04 -20.93 6.33
CA PHE A 305 -27.52 -20.48 7.61
C PHE A 305 -27.28 -18.97 7.66
N LEU A 306 -26.65 -18.41 6.62
CA LEU A 306 -26.39 -16.98 6.53
C LEU A 306 -27.67 -16.15 6.41
N HIS A 307 -28.66 -16.57 5.60
CA HIS A 307 -29.96 -15.87 5.54
C HIS A 307 -30.72 -15.92 6.86
N GLY A 308 -30.66 -17.04 7.58
CA GLY A 308 -31.29 -17.13 8.90
C GLY A 308 -30.64 -16.20 9.93
N LYS A 309 -29.34 -15.92 9.77
CA LYS A 309 -28.55 -15.10 10.70
C LYS A 309 -28.55 -13.61 10.35
N PHE A 310 -28.54 -13.31 9.06
CA PHE A 310 -28.56 -11.97 8.48
C PHE A 310 -29.75 -11.86 7.52
N PRO A 311 -30.98 -11.73 8.05
CA PRO A 311 -32.20 -11.71 7.23
C PRO A 311 -32.27 -10.50 6.29
N THR A 312 -31.58 -9.41 6.64
CA THR A 312 -31.49 -8.18 5.85
C THR A 312 -30.03 -7.94 5.44
N PRO A 313 -29.53 -8.62 4.39
CA PRO A 313 -28.17 -8.39 3.93
C PRO A 313 -28.01 -6.96 3.38
N VAL A 314 -26.93 -6.29 3.76
CA VAL A 314 -26.51 -5.02 3.16
C VAL A 314 -25.56 -5.34 2.01
N TYR A 315 -25.97 -5.04 0.78
CA TYR A 315 -25.14 -5.20 -0.40
C TYR A 315 -24.36 -3.89 -0.63
N LEU A 316 -23.04 -3.93 -0.47
CA LEU A 316 -22.15 -2.79 -0.76
C LEU A 316 -21.83 -2.65 -2.26
N GLU A 317 -22.04 -3.73 -3.02
CA GLU A 317 -21.81 -3.81 -4.45
C GLU A 317 -23.16 -3.99 -5.14
N VAL A 318 -23.61 -2.93 -5.82
CA VAL A 318 -24.59 -2.82 -6.92
C VAL A 318 -25.30 -1.47 -6.74
N GLY A 319 -24.74 -0.43 -7.37
CA GLY A 319 -25.52 0.72 -7.78
C GLY A 319 -26.51 0.25 -8.85
N GLY A 320 -27.79 0.23 -8.51
CA GLY A 320 -28.81 -0.35 -9.38
C GLY A 320 -30.22 -0.25 -8.82
N ALA A 321 -30.77 0.96 -8.89
CA ALA A 321 -32.15 1.38 -8.68
C ALA A 321 -32.72 1.26 -7.24
N PRO A 322 -33.26 2.36 -6.67
CA PRO A 322 -34.06 2.27 -5.46
C PRO A 322 -35.25 1.36 -5.76
N THR A 323 -35.42 0.33 -4.92
CA THR A 323 -36.68 -0.40 -4.88
C THR A 323 -37.77 0.58 -4.44
N ALA A 324 -38.93 0.49 -5.09
CA ALA A 324 -40.04 1.41 -4.85
C ALA A 324 -40.36 1.51 -3.35
N GLY A 325 -40.02 2.64 -2.73
CA GLY A 325 -40.22 2.88 -1.30
C GLY A 325 -39.05 3.58 -0.59
N GLU A 326 -37.84 3.63 -1.16
CA GLU A 326 -36.73 4.40 -0.58
C GLU A 326 -36.74 5.88 -0.98
N ASP A 327 -36.36 6.74 -0.04
CA ASP A 327 -36.48 8.20 -0.09
C ASP A 327 -36.05 8.80 -1.43
N VAL A 328 -37.01 9.42 -2.12
CA VAL A 328 -36.87 10.10 -3.43
C VAL A 328 -35.72 11.12 -3.44
N ALA A 329 -35.33 11.64 -2.27
CA ALA A 329 -34.20 12.56 -2.11
C ALA A 329 -32.83 11.89 -2.36
N TYR A 330 -32.63 10.65 -1.89
CA TYR A 330 -31.35 9.95 -2.02
C TYR A 330 -31.08 9.54 -3.48
N GLY A 331 -32.09 9.05 -4.19
CA GLY A 331 -31.98 8.70 -5.62
C GLY A 331 -31.73 9.92 -6.54
N ALA A 332 -32.23 11.10 -6.16
CA ALA A 332 -31.94 12.34 -6.89
C ALA A 332 -30.50 12.83 -6.69
N GLU A 333 -29.95 12.67 -5.48
CA GLU A 333 -28.58 13.04 -5.12
C GLU A 333 -27.56 12.09 -5.76
N GLU A 334 -27.84 10.78 -5.78
CA GLU A 334 -27.05 9.77 -6.48
C GLU A 334 -27.01 10.03 -8.01
N GLY A 335 -28.15 10.42 -8.60
CA GLY A 335 -28.21 10.81 -10.01
C GLY A 335 -27.49 12.12 -10.34
N ALA A 336 -27.36 13.04 -9.39
CA ALA A 336 -26.58 14.27 -9.55
C ALA A 336 -25.07 14.01 -9.46
N LEU A 337 -24.63 13.20 -8.49
CA LEU A 337 -23.23 12.79 -8.35
C LEU A 337 -22.77 11.93 -9.53
N SER A 338 -23.60 11.02 -10.01
CA SER A 338 -23.31 10.21 -11.20
C SER A 338 -23.11 11.07 -12.45
N ARG A 339 -23.94 12.11 -12.63
CA ARG A 339 -23.78 13.08 -13.72
C ARG A 339 -22.51 13.91 -13.55
N LEU A 340 -22.28 14.47 -12.36
CA LEU A 340 -21.07 15.23 -12.04
C LEU A 340 -19.80 14.42 -12.33
N PHE A 341 -19.76 13.16 -11.89
CA PHE A 341 -18.66 12.25 -12.18
C PHE A 341 -18.50 12.04 -13.69
N GLY A 342 -19.60 11.79 -14.40
CA GLY A 342 -19.59 11.65 -15.86
C GLY A 342 -19.01 12.88 -16.58
N ASP A 343 -19.44 14.08 -16.17
CA ASP A 343 -19.00 15.36 -16.72
C ASP A 343 -17.52 15.63 -16.41
N LEU A 344 -17.08 15.38 -15.17
CA LEU A 344 -15.67 15.46 -14.79
C LEU A 344 -14.82 14.52 -15.63
N MET A 345 -15.27 13.27 -15.84
CA MET A 345 -14.53 12.30 -16.64
C MET A 345 -14.49 12.63 -18.14
N ALA A 346 -15.35 13.53 -18.62
CA ALA A 346 -15.29 14.05 -20.00
C ALA A 346 -14.26 15.18 -20.17
N LEU A 347 -13.78 15.77 -19.07
CA LEU A 347 -12.80 16.85 -19.13
C LEU A 347 -11.42 16.36 -19.64
N PRO A 348 -10.65 17.25 -20.26
CA PRO A 348 -9.28 16.93 -20.67
C PRO A 348 -8.34 16.65 -19.51
N VAL A 349 -7.33 15.83 -19.81
CA VAL A 349 -6.18 15.60 -18.93
C VAL A 349 -4.93 16.15 -19.61
N VAL A 350 -4.18 16.97 -18.90
CA VAL A 350 -2.87 17.49 -19.31
C VAL A 350 -1.80 16.77 -18.50
N CYS A 351 -0.91 16.08 -19.17
CA CYS A 351 0.20 15.36 -18.58
C CYS A 351 1.49 16.15 -18.86
N VAL A 352 2.38 16.26 -17.88
CA VAL A 352 3.68 16.93 -18.07
C VAL A 352 4.80 15.99 -17.64
N VAL A 353 5.79 15.81 -18.51
CA VAL A 353 6.96 14.94 -18.28
C VAL A 353 8.25 15.66 -18.66
N SER A 354 9.34 15.32 -18.00
CA SER A 354 10.67 15.89 -18.32
C SER A 354 11.39 15.15 -19.46
N TYR A 355 10.94 13.95 -19.81
CA TYR A 355 11.59 13.07 -20.78
C TYR A 355 10.55 12.36 -21.64
N GLU A 356 10.86 12.13 -22.91
CA GLU A 356 9.98 11.46 -23.87
C GLU A 356 9.61 10.04 -23.42
N GLU A 357 10.54 9.32 -22.80
CA GLU A 357 10.31 7.98 -22.28
C GLU A 357 9.28 7.95 -21.13
N GLY A 358 8.96 9.10 -20.52
CA GLY A 358 7.94 9.25 -19.49
C GLY A 358 6.51 9.38 -20.02
N VAL A 359 6.33 9.69 -21.32
CA VAL A 359 5.01 9.90 -21.92
C VAL A 359 4.15 8.64 -21.79
N CYS A 360 4.71 7.51 -22.20
CA CYS A 360 3.96 6.28 -22.32
C CYS A 360 3.46 5.72 -20.98
N PRO A 361 4.32 5.56 -19.96
CA PRO A 361 3.85 5.08 -18.66
C PRO A 361 2.82 6.02 -18.04
N LEU A 362 2.96 7.33 -18.25
CA LEU A 362 2.03 8.32 -17.73
C LEU A 362 0.66 8.25 -18.43
N VAL A 363 0.61 8.04 -19.75
CA VAL A 363 -0.66 7.87 -20.48
C VAL A 363 -1.38 6.60 -20.04
N ARG A 364 -0.66 5.47 -19.98
CA ARG A 364 -1.19 4.22 -19.39
C ARG A 364 -1.61 4.42 -17.94
N SER A 365 -0.96 5.37 -17.25
CA SER A 365 -1.26 5.66 -15.85
C SER A 365 -2.72 6.03 -15.58
N LEU A 366 -3.30 6.73 -16.57
CA LEU A 366 -4.60 7.37 -16.50
C LEU A 366 -5.74 6.35 -16.41
N ALA A 367 -5.59 5.17 -17.03
CA ALA A 367 -6.60 4.12 -16.95
C ALA A 367 -6.84 3.67 -15.49
N LEU A 368 -5.78 3.57 -14.69
CA LEU A 368 -5.92 3.28 -13.26
C LEU A 368 -6.32 4.52 -12.47
N ALA A 369 -5.69 5.67 -12.76
CA ALA A 369 -5.91 6.92 -12.04
C ALA A 369 -7.38 7.37 -12.09
N PHE A 370 -8.04 7.15 -13.23
CA PHE A 370 -9.45 7.48 -13.45
C PHE A 370 -10.35 6.23 -13.51
N ALA A 371 -9.87 5.09 -13.02
CA ALA A 371 -10.60 3.81 -12.96
C ALA A 371 -11.30 3.43 -14.29
N GLY A 372 -10.68 3.74 -15.43
CA GLY A 372 -11.20 3.43 -16.76
C GLY A 372 -12.38 4.29 -17.22
N HIS A 373 -12.79 5.29 -16.44
CA HIS A 373 -13.97 6.11 -16.74
C HIS A 373 -13.68 7.37 -17.57
N HIS A 374 -12.40 7.77 -17.69
CA HIS A 374 -12.01 8.97 -18.44
C HIS A 374 -12.34 8.84 -19.93
N ARG A 375 -12.95 9.90 -20.48
CA ARG A 375 -13.45 9.98 -21.86
C ARG A 375 -12.96 11.22 -22.60
N GLY A 376 -12.34 12.17 -21.90
CA GLY A 376 -11.77 13.37 -22.50
C GLY A 376 -10.52 13.12 -23.33
N GLY A 377 -9.99 14.17 -23.96
CA GLY A 377 -8.70 14.12 -24.63
C GLY A 377 -7.52 14.18 -23.64
N VAL A 378 -6.39 13.63 -24.03
CA VAL A 378 -5.13 13.65 -23.28
C VAL A 378 -4.11 14.48 -24.05
N ARG A 379 -3.51 15.48 -23.40
CA ARG A 379 -2.37 16.23 -23.96
C ARG A 379 -1.16 15.95 -23.11
N VAL A 380 -0.06 15.51 -23.72
CA VAL A 380 1.20 15.30 -23.02
C VAL A 380 2.21 16.34 -23.47
N SER A 381 2.72 17.12 -22.54
CA SER A 381 3.76 18.10 -22.72
C SER A 381 5.10 17.53 -22.26
N VAL A 382 6.06 17.46 -23.17
CA VAL A 382 7.43 16.99 -22.89
C VAL A 382 8.34 18.20 -22.75
N GLU A 383 8.87 18.45 -21.56
CA GLU A 383 9.83 19.54 -21.36
C GLU A 383 11.11 19.30 -22.16
N GLN A 384 11.51 20.30 -22.92
CA GLN A 384 12.81 20.29 -23.58
C GLN A 384 13.88 20.75 -22.61
N HIS A 385 14.65 19.80 -22.08
CA HIS A 385 15.86 20.08 -21.32
C HIS A 385 17.09 19.93 -22.21
N GLY A 386 18.00 20.90 -22.17
CA GLY A 386 19.33 20.73 -22.75
C GLY A 386 20.11 19.69 -21.93
N GLY A 387 20.37 18.50 -22.49
CA GLY A 387 21.06 17.43 -21.79
C GLY A 387 20.90 16.07 -22.47
N ALA A 388 21.51 15.04 -21.88
CA ALA A 388 21.38 13.67 -22.34
C ALA A 388 19.95 13.15 -22.16
N THR A 389 19.46 12.39 -23.15
CA THR A 389 18.21 11.62 -23.08
C THR A 389 18.29 10.54 -21.98
N LEU A 390 17.14 10.01 -21.53
CA LEU A 390 17.17 8.87 -20.60
C LEU A 390 17.82 7.65 -21.25
N ARG A 391 17.63 7.45 -22.55
CA ARG A 391 18.35 6.42 -23.32
C ARG A 391 19.87 6.54 -23.21
N GLU A 392 20.43 7.72 -23.46
CA GLU A 392 21.88 7.95 -23.33
C GLU A 392 22.35 7.77 -21.89
N THR A 393 21.54 8.22 -20.92
CA THR A 393 21.83 8.07 -19.49
C THR A 393 21.83 6.59 -19.08
N ARG A 394 20.90 5.77 -19.58
CA ARG A 394 20.90 4.31 -19.36
C ARG A 394 22.18 3.66 -19.88
N ALA A 395 22.57 4.01 -21.11
CA ALA A 395 23.79 3.48 -21.72
C ALA A 395 25.03 3.86 -20.91
N ALA A 396 25.13 5.11 -20.46
CA ALA A 396 26.24 5.58 -19.63
C ALA A 396 26.29 4.87 -18.25
N LEU A 397 25.14 4.56 -17.67
CA LEU A 397 25.04 3.88 -16.38
C LEU A 397 25.12 2.35 -16.49
N GLY A 398 25.17 1.78 -17.69
CA GLY A 398 25.04 0.33 -17.91
C GLY A 398 23.72 -0.24 -17.37
N HIS A 399 22.66 0.57 -17.33
CA HIS A 399 21.37 0.19 -16.76
C HIS A 399 20.42 -0.32 -17.86
N GLY A 400 20.52 -1.62 -18.16
CA GLY A 400 19.72 -2.28 -19.19
C GLY A 400 18.24 -2.41 -18.84
N VAL A 401 17.39 -2.47 -19.87
CA VAL A 401 15.94 -2.69 -19.72
C VAL A 401 15.67 -4.17 -19.46
N VAL A 402 14.93 -4.50 -18.41
CA VAL A 402 14.51 -5.88 -18.12
C VAL A 402 13.01 -6.00 -18.38
N SER A 403 12.61 -6.40 -19.59
CA SER A 403 11.22 -6.74 -19.83
C SER A 403 10.91 -8.18 -19.43
N ALA A 404 9.84 -8.37 -18.66
CA ALA A 404 9.29 -9.69 -18.36
C ALA A 404 8.19 -10.11 -19.36
N MET A 405 7.63 -9.20 -20.15
CA MET A 405 6.46 -9.44 -21.02
C MET A 405 6.50 -8.63 -22.32
N PRO A 406 6.06 -9.18 -23.47
CA PRO A 406 5.87 -8.41 -24.69
C PRO A 406 4.73 -7.40 -24.51
N ALA A 407 4.91 -6.16 -25.00
CA ALA A 407 3.87 -5.14 -25.01
C ALA A 407 3.81 -4.41 -26.37
N PRO A 408 2.62 -3.95 -26.79
CA PRO A 408 2.46 -3.01 -27.89
C PRO A 408 3.45 -1.84 -27.77
N ALA A 409 4.09 -1.50 -28.89
CA ALA A 409 4.91 -0.30 -28.98
C ALA A 409 4.07 0.92 -28.60
N CYS A 410 4.70 1.90 -27.95
CA CYS A 410 3.95 3.05 -27.46
C CYS A 410 3.58 4.02 -28.58
N THR A 411 2.43 3.71 -29.20
CA THR A 411 1.78 4.46 -30.26
C THR A 411 0.41 4.86 -29.74
N TYR A 412 0.07 6.14 -29.87
CA TYR A 412 -1.14 6.66 -29.27
C TYR A 412 -2.27 6.82 -30.29
N GLY A 413 -3.51 6.60 -29.83
CA GLY A 413 -4.71 6.87 -30.61
C GLY A 413 -5.01 8.37 -30.70
N GLU A 414 -6.06 8.73 -31.44
CA GLU A 414 -6.41 10.13 -31.76
C GLU A 414 -6.71 11.01 -30.54
N ARG A 415 -7.04 10.39 -29.39
CA ARG A 415 -7.33 11.10 -28.13
C ARG A 415 -6.09 11.65 -27.45
N VAL A 416 -4.90 11.13 -27.76
CA VAL A 416 -3.66 11.53 -27.12
C VAL A 416 -2.85 12.38 -28.09
N ARG A 417 -2.43 13.56 -27.64
CA ARG A 417 -1.53 14.43 -28.41
C ARG A 417 -0.28 14.71 -27.60
N VAL A 418 0.89 14.47 -28.19
CA VAL A 418 2.19 14.73 -27.56
C VAL A 418 2.80 15.97 -28.20
N GLY A 419 3.29 16.90 -27.40
CA GLY A 419 3.93 18.12 -27.87
C GLY A 419 5.04 18.60 -26.94
N PRO A 420 5.91 19.49 -27.43
CA PRO A 420 6.98 20.05 -26.60
C PRO A 420 6.45 21.09 -25.61
N ALA A 421 7.13 21.24 -24.48
CA ALA A 421 7.01 22.35 -23.54
C ALA A 421 8.38 22.98 -23.29
N THR A 422 8.39 24.27 -22.94
CA THR A 422 9.63 24.97 -22.59
C THR A 422 10.07 24.51 -21.20
N GLY A 423 11.36 24.22 -21.02
CA GLY A 423 11.88 23.77 -19.72
C GLY A 423 11.67 24.83 -18.63
N GLY A 424 11.13 24.41 -17.47
CA GLY A 424 10.90 25.29 -16.31
C GLY A 424 9.65 26.16 -16.42
N GLU A 425 8.78 25.87 -17.38
CA GLU A 425 7.52 26.59 -17.56
C GLU A 425 6.52 26.31 -16.41
N ASP A 426 5.71 27.31 -16.07
CA ASP A 426 4.71 27.17 -15.02
C ASP A 426 3.55 26.27 -15.46
N ILE A 427 3.04 25.48 -14.51
CA ILE A 427 1.99 24.50 -14.79
C ILE A 427 0.70 25.16 -15.27
N SER A 428 0.40 26.38 -14.80
CA SER A 428 -0.79 27.12 -15.20
C SER A 428 -0.67 27.64 -16.64
N ASP A 429 0.53 27.98 -17.11
CA ASP A 429 0.78 28.39 -18.50
C ASP A 429 0.66 27.19 -19.45
N ILE A 430 1.26 26.05 -19.08
CA ILE A 430 1.12 24.79 -19.83
C ILE A 430 -0.35 24.40 -19.91
N ALA A 431 -1.05 24.41 -18.78
CA ALA A 431 -2.46 24.07 -18.72
C ALA A 431 -3.32 25.04 -19.55
N ARG A 432 -3.10 26.36 -19.46
CA ARG A 432 -3.82 27.35 -20.27
C ARG A 432 -3.72 27.06 -21.76
N ARG A 433 -2.51 26.91 -22.30
CA ARG A 433 -2.33 26.55 -23.73
C ARG A 433 -2.94 25.20 -24.08
N ALA A 434 -2.85 24.23 -23.17
CA ALA A 434 -3.43 22.91 -23.37
C ALA A 434 -4.97 22.91 -23.29
N LEU A 435 -5.58 23.91 -22.66
CA LEU A 435 -7.03 23.96 -22.41
C LEU A 435 -7.75 25.02 -23.24
N ASP A 436 -7.06 26.05 -23.73
CA ASP A 436 -7.62 27.09 -24.61
C ASP A 436 -8.25 26.53 -25.91
N ALA A 437 -7.91 25.29 -26.27
CA ALA A 437 -8.47 24.57 -27.40
C ALA A 437 -9.50 23.47 -27.02
N MET A 438 -9.92 23.39 -25.75
CA MET A 438 -10.85 22.37 -25.24
C MET A 438 -11.95 23.04 -24.41
N GLY A 439 -13.02 23.48 -25.08
CA GLY A 439 -14.12 24.21 -24.46
C GLY A 439 -14.87 23.36 -23.41
N GLY A 440 -15.24 23.98 -22.29
CA GLY A 440 -16.06 23.38 -21.23
C GLY A 440 -15.44 23.52 -19.84
N GLY A 441 -16.28 23.42 -18.81
CA GLY A 441 -15.87 23.38 -17.41
C GLY A 441 -17.01 22.86 -16.53
N VAL A 442 -16.67 22.14 -15.48
CA VAL A 442 -17.64 21.51 -14.57
C VAL A 442 -17.63 22.23 -13.23
N GLU A 443 -18.77 22.75 -12.80
CA GLU A 443 -18.90 23.39 -11.50
C GLU A 443 -19.04 22.35 -10.40
N LEU A 444 -18.17 22.42 -9.39
CA LEU A 444 -18.24 21.54 -8.23
C LEU A 444 -19.34 22.03 -7.27
N PRO A 445 -20.25 21.15 -6.83
CA PRO A 445 -21.29 21.50 -5.87
C PRO A 445 -20.68 21.87 -4.51
N ALA A 446 -21.46 22.57 -3.70
CA ALA A 446 -21.05 22.99 -2.36
C ALA A 446 -20.71 21.82 -1.42
N THR A 447 -21.20 20.61 -1.73
CA THR A 447 -20.96 19.37 -0.99
C THR A 447 -19.60 18.73 -1.26
N CYS A 448 -18.86 19.17 -2.30
CA CYS A 448 -17.48 18.77 -2.51
C CYS A 448 -16.57 19.47 -1.47
N GLY A 449 -16.32 18.80 -0.34
CA GLY A 449 -15.48 19.31 0.76
C GLY A 449 -14.03 19.62 0.37
N GLY A 450 -13.31 20.36 1.22
CA GLY A 450 -11.87 20.62 1.03
C GLY A 450 -11.51 21.90 0.25
N GLY A 451 -12.42 22.87 0.15
CA GLY A 451 -12.18 24.16 -0.50
C GLY A 451 -12.49 24.21 -2.01
N GLY A 452 -13.06 23.14 -2.56
CA GLY A 452 -13.43 23.05 -3.99
C GLY A 452 -14.82 23.60 -4.35
N ALA A 453 -15.64 23.94 -3.35
CA ALA A 453 -17.01 24.42 -3.56
C ALA A 453 -17.07 25.68 -4.45
N GLY A 454 -17.84 25.62 -5.53
CA GLY A 454 -18.02 26.75 -6.45
C GLY A 454 -16.84 26.99 -7.40
N LEU A 455 -15.84 26.10 -7.41
CA LEU A 455 -14.81 26.07 -8.46
C LEU A 455 -15.38 25.46 -9.74
N ARG A 456 -14.97 26.03 -10.87
CA ARG A 456 -15.25 25.51 -12.21
C ARG A 456 -14.01 24.81 -12.73
N VAL A 457 -14.03 23.48 -12.72
CA VAL A 457 -12.92 22.63 -13.15
C VAL A 457 -12.87 22.57 -14.67
N ARG A 458 -11.74 22.98 -15.25
CA ARG A 458 -11.51 23.00 -16.70
C ARG A 458 -10.80 21.75 -17.22
N GLY A 459 -10.15 21.01 -16.32
CA GLY A 459 -9.40 19.80 -16.63
C GLY A 459 -8.54 19.34 -15.46
N PHE A 460 -7.89 18.20 -15.67
CA PHE A 460 -6.92 17.64 -14.73
C PHE A 460 -5.52 17.82 -15.26
N VAL A 461 -4.56 18.00 -14.37
CA VAL A 461 -3.13 18.04 -14.72
C VAL A 461 -2.38 17.02 -13.89
N VAL A 462 -1.63 16.13 -14.55
CA VAL A 462 -0.70 15.21 -13.90
C VAL A 462 0.72 15.70 -14.19
N ASP A 463 1.33 16.35 -13.19
CA ASP A 463 2.68 16.89 -13.27
C ASP A 463 3.70 15.85 -12.78
N ALA A 464 4.24 15.09 -13.73
CA ALA A 464 5.21 14.03 -13.50
C ALA A 464 6.66 14.47 -13.78
N ARG A 465 6.94 15.77 -13.77
CA ARG A 465 8.30 16.28 -13.99
C ARG A 465 9.30 15.71 -12.98
N THR A 466 10.53 15.55 -13.44
CA THR A 466 11.62 14.97 -12.66
C THR A 466 12.19 16.01 -11.70
N ARG A 467 12.32 15.65 -10.41
CA ARG A 467 12.99 16.52 -9.43
C ARG A 467 14.49 16.59 -9.72
N GLY A 468 15.05 17.80 -9.84
CA GLY A 468 16.50 18.01 -9.84
C GLY A 468 17.24 17.46 -11.06
N VAL A 469 16.79 17.79 -12.28
CA VAL A 469 17.50 17.54 -13.54
C VAL A 469 18.94 18.09 -13.48
N PRO A 470 19.98 17.37 -13.98
CA PRO A 470 19.95 16.14 -14.80
C PRO A 470 20.01 14.81 -14.03
N VAL A 471 19.46 13.76 -14.64
CA VAL A 471 19.51 12.36 -14.14
C VAL A 471 20.93 11.80 -14.22
N ARG A 472 21.50 11.36 -13.10
CA ARG A 472 22.89 10.89 -13.00
C ARG A 472 23.07 9.55 -12.27
N SER A 473 22.00 8.87 -11.89
CA SER A 473 22.07 7.60 -11.16
C SER A 473 20.91 6.68 -11.56
N ALA A 474 21.03 5.38 -11.29
CA ALA A 474 19.95 4.41 -11.56
C ALA A 474 18.67 4.74 -10.77
N ALA A 475 18.80 5.28 -9.54
CA ALA A 475 17.66 5.73 -8.74
C ALA A 475 16.98 6.94 -9.40
N ALA A 476 17.74 7.97 -9.77
CA ALA A 476 17.20 9.14 -10.46
C ALA A 476 16.56 8.77 -11.81
N LEU A 477 17.09 7.74 -12.48
CA LEU A 477 16.55 7.23 -13.73
C LEU A 477 15.18 6.59 -13.55
N ARG A 478 15.01 5.79 -12.48
CA ARG A 478 13.71 5.23 -12.11
C ARG A 478 12.70 6.32 -11.78
N ASP A 479 13.15 7.31 -11.03
CA ASP A 479 12.33 8.42 -10.59
C ASP A 479 11.92 9.34 -11.75
N ALA A 480 12.68 9.39 -12.84
CA ALA A 480 12.33 10.18 -14.02
C ALA A 480 11.13 9.65 -14.81
N LEU A 481 10.76 8.37 -14.58
CA LEU A 481 9.59 7.73 -15.19
C LEU A 481 8.46 7.52 -14.17
N ALA A 482 8.38 8.38 -13.15
CA ALA A 482 7.36 8.25 -12.13
C ALA A 482 5.97 8.56 -12.68
N ALA A 483 4.97 7.76 -12.30
CA ALA A 483 3.56 8.01 -12.61
C ALA A 483 2.65 7.70 -11.41
N PRO A 484 1.46 8.32 -11.32
CA PRO A 484 0.43 7.89 -10.37
C PRO A 484 0.17 6.40 -10.52
N ALA A 485 -0.27 5.74 -9.44
CA ALA A 485 -0.33 4.29 -9.40
C ALA A 485 -1.47 3.72 -8.56
N GLN A 486 -2.52 4.51 -8.43
CA GLN A 486 -3.75 4.25 -7.70
C GLN A 486 -4.87 5.06 -8.37
N THR A 487 -6.12 4.72 -8.08
CA THR A 487 -7.25 5.59 -8.42
C THR A 487 -7.14 6.90 -7.64
N LEU A 488 -7.33 8.01 -8.33
CA LEU A 488 -7.26 9.36 -7.77
C LEU A 488 -8.65 9.83 -7.38
N SER A 489 -8.70 10.52 -6.26
CA SER A 489 -9.86 11.18 -5.68
C SER A 489 -9.74 12.68 -5.84
N LEU A 490 -10.84 13.44 -5.74
CA LEU A 490 -10.80 14.89 -5.92
C LEU A 490 -9.85 15.58 -4.94
N GLU A 491 -9.74 15.09 -3.71
CA GLU A 491 -8.87 15.65 -2.69
C GLU A 491 -7.36 15.40 -2.95
N ASP A 492 -7.00 14.51 -3.89
CA ASP A 492 -5.60 14.30 -4.32
C ASP A 492 -5.08 15.51 -5.09
N PHE A 493 -5.96 16.25 -5.74
CA PHE A 493 -5.60 17.39 -6.57
C PHE A 493 -5.53 18.68 -5.76
N ARG A 494 -4.64 19.58 -6.16
CA ARG A 494 -4.68 20.99 -5.78
C ARG A 494 -5.36 21.78 -6.90
N ALA A 495 -6.19 22.75 -6.53
CA ALA A 495 -6.78 23.65 -7.51
C ALA A 495 -5.76 24.73 -7.91
N VAL A 496 -5.58 24.96 -9.21
CA VAL A 496 -4.73 26.02 -9.76
C VAL A 496 -5.54 26.85 -10.73
N ALA A 497 -5.59 28.16 -10.52
CA ALA A 497 -6.32 29.07 -11.41
C ALA A 497 -5.68 29.11 -12.81
N VAL A 498 -6.53 29.03 -13.83
CA VAL A 498 -6.11 29.05 -15.24
C VAL A 498 -6.98 29.96 -16.12
N GLY A 499 -8.10 30.47 -15.61
CA GLY A 499 -8.97 31.37 -16.36
C GLY A 499 -8.83 32.83 -15.96
N PRO A 500 -9.57 33.73 -16.64
CA PRO A 500 -9.69 35.13 -16.22
C PRO A 500 -10.43 35.28 -14.87
N SER A 501 -11.18 34.25 -14.46
CA SER A 501 -11.77 34.13 -13.12
C SER A 501 -10.90 33.23 -12.25
N GLU A 502 -10.66 33.62 -11.00
CA GLU A 502 -9.97 32.77 -10.00
C GLU A 502 -10.74 31.47 -9.71
N ARG A 503 -12.02 31.40 -10.07
CA ARG A 503 -12.85 30.20 -9.95
C ARG A 503 -12.64 29.21 -11.10
N ASP A 504 -12.08 29.63 -12.23
CA ASP A 504 -11.73 28.75 -13.34
C ASP A 504 -10.38 28.08 -13.03
N VAL A 505 -10.45 26.80 -12.66
CA VAL A 505 -9.28 26.06 -12.14
C VAL A 505 -9.00 24.79 -12.94
N VAL A 506 -7.77 24.34 -12.86
CA VAL A 506 -7.40 22.95 -13.13
C VAL A 506 -7.08 22.23 -11.83
N LEU A 507 -7.36 20.94 -11.81
CA LEU A 507 -7.03 20.06 -10.71
C LEU A 507 -5.67 19.42 -10.98
N VAL A 508 -4.64 19.87 -10.28
CA VAL A 508 -3.24 19.43 -10.48
C VAL A 508 -2.86 18.39 -9.44
N VAL A 509 -2.26 17.29 -9.86
CA VAL A 509 -1.53 16.37 -8.99
C VAL A 509 -0.08 16.33 -9.45
N SER A 510 0.82 16.81 -8.60
CA SER A 510 2.26 16.70 -8.81
C SER A 510 2.86 15.60 -7.93
N ARG A 511 4.12 15.26 -8.19
CA ARG A 511 4.90 14.39 -7.30
C ARG A 511 5.07 14.97 -5.89
N GLU A 512 5.14 16.29 -5.76
CA GLU A 512 5.19 16.96 -4.45
C GLU A 512 3.88 16.83 -3.69
N ASP A 513 2.76 17.06 -4.38
CA ASP A 513 1.44 16.83 -3.81
C ASP A 513 1.27 15.37 -3.38
N ALA A 514 1.85 14.43 -4.13
CA ALA A 514 1.77 13.02 -3.85
C ALA A 514 2.46 12.62 -2.54
N ASP A 515 3.66 13.14 -2.27
CA ASP A 515 4.38 12.88 -1.03
C ASP A 515 3.61 13.45 0.18
N ALA A 516 3.01 14.64 0.03
CA ALA A 516 2.25 15.29 1.09
C ALA A 516 0.91 14.60 1.38
N LYS A 517 0.23 14.10 0.34
CA LYS A 517 -1.12 13.52 0.43
C LYS A 517 -1.14 11.99 0.47
N ALA A 518 0.03 11.35 0.52
CA ALA A 518 0.21 9.91 0.44
C ALA A 518 -0.39 9.29 -0.84
N VAL A 519 -0.40 10.03 -1.95
CA VAL A 519 -0.78 9.47 -3.26
C VAL A 519 0.33 8.55 -3.72
N HIS A 520 -0.01 7.30 -4.00
CA HIS A 520 1.00 6.34 -4.40
C HIS A 520 1.42 6.54 -5.86
N TRP A 521 2.70 6.86 -6.06
CA TRP A 521 3.36 6.87 -7.36
C TRP A 521 4.28 5.66 -7.48
N VAL A 522 4.42 5.15 -8.70
CA VAL A 522 5.41 4.12 -9.06
C VAL A 522 6.51 4.73 -9.89
N ASN A 523 7.72 4.22 -9.69
CA ASN A 523 8.93 4.60 -10.41
C ASN A 523 9.41 3.37 -11.18
N GLY A 524 10.05 3.55 -12.34
CA GLY A 524 10.43 2.41 -13.19
C GLY A 524 11.70 2.68 -13.98
N ALA A 525 12.55 1.66 -14.13
CA ALA A 525 13.82 1.79 -14.84
C ALA A 525 13.62 1.93 -16.35
N SER A 526 12.46 1.49 -16.85
CA SER A 526 12.00 1.59 -18.24
C SER A 526 10.48 1.70 -18.34
N GLU A 527 9.99 2.06 -19.53
CA GLU A 527 8.57 2.00 -19.86
C GLU A 527 8.02 0.57 -19.64
N SER A 528 8.74 -0.43 -20.12
CA SER A 528 8.36 -1.85 -20.00
C SER A 528 8.35 -2.33 -18.56
N ASP A 529 9.20 -1.76 -17.70
CA ASP A 529 9.13 -2.04 -16.28
C ASP A 529 7.77 -1.60 -15.74
N LEU A 530 7.35 -0.37 -16.01
CA LEU A 530 6.07 0.11 -15.53
C LEU A 530 4.90 -0.76 -16.00
N LEU A 531 4.96 -1.40 -17.18
CA LEU A 531 3.95 -2.32 -17.71
C LEU A 531 3.79 -3.65 -16.99
N VAL A 532 4.81 -4.10 -16.26
CA VAL A 532 4.67 -5.26 -15.36
C VAL A 532 3.83 -4.87 -14.13
N THR A 533 3.57 -3.57 -13.92
CA THR A 533 2.89 -3.02 -12.74
C THR A 533 1.69 -2.10 -12.98
N TYR A 534 1.42 -1.76 -14.23
CA TYR A 534 0.39 -0.83 -14.66
C TYR A 534 -0.61 -1.53 -15.59
N PRO A 535 -1.87 -1.05 -15.76
CA PRO A 535 -2.79 -1.66 -16.70
C PRO A 535 -2.14 -1.81 -18.07
N LEU A 536 -2.46 -2.94 -18.70
CA LEU A 536 -2.13 -3.20 -20.09
C LEU A 536 -2.61 -2.03 -20.97
N PRO A 537 -2.03 -1.88 -22.18
CA PRO A 537 -2.50 -0.88 -23.12
C PRO A 537 -4.01 -0.88 -23.25
N VAL A 538 -4.59 0.32 -23.19
CA VAL A 538 -6.03 0.50 -23.32
C VAL A 538 -6.36 1.16 -24.65
N GLU A 539 -7.33 0.61 -25.34
CA GLU A 539 -7.82 1.10 -26.64
C GLU A 539 -8.23 2.58 -26.59
N ALA A 540 -8.63 3.07 -25.41
CA ALA A 540 -8.97 4.48 -25.22
C ALA A 540 -7.82 5.45 -25.50
N TYR A 541 -6.57 5.03 -25.32
CA TYR A 541 -5.39 5.90 -25.43
C TYR A 541 -4.36 5.43 -26.44
N GLU A 542 -4.32 4.13 -26.74
CA GLU A 542 -3.27 3.52 -27.54
C GLU A 542 -3.80 2.86 -28.82
N ASP A 543 -2.96 2.86 -29.86
CA ASP A 543 -3.22 2.12 -31.07
C ASP A 543 -2.94 0.63 -30.82
N MET A 544 -4.00 -0.13 -30.61
CA MET A 544 -3.94 -1.58 -30.37
C MET A 544 -3.46 -2.38 -31.60
N GLY A 545 -3.41 -1.76 -32.78
CA GLY A 545 -2.83 -2.33 -34.00
C GLY A 545 -1.32 -2.14 -34.13
N ALA A 546 -0.70 -1.36 -33.23
CA ALA A 546 0.73 -1.12 -33.25
C ALA A 546 1.54 -2.42 -33.02
N GLY A 547 2.65 -2.56 -33.73
CA GLY A 547 3.52 -3.72 -33.61
C GLY A 547 4.01 -3.92 -32.18
N VAL A 548 3.94 -5.15 -31.69
CA VAL A 548 4.52 -5.55 -30.40
C VAL A 548 6.04 -5.48 -30.48
N ARG A 549 6.66 -4.74 -29.56
CA ARG A 549 8.13 -4.66 -29.48
C ARG A 549 8.60 -5.38 -28.21
N TRP A 550 9.59 -6.25 -28.39
CA TRP A 550 10.45 -6.63 -27.27
C TRP A 550 11.36 -5.44 -26.98
N SER A 551 11.59 -5.14 -25.71
CA SER A 551 12.70 -4.26 -25.34
C SER A 551 13.97 -4.92 -25.84
N MET A 552 14.52 -4.45 -26.96
CA MET A 552 15.82 -4.91 -27.42
C MET A 552 16.88 -4.40 -26.44
N LEU A 553 17.73 -5.34 -26.00
CA LEU A 553 18.82 -5.18 -25.04
C LEU A 553 19.69 -3.95 -25.30
#